data_AF-A0A9D5ICB2-F1
#
_entry.id   AF-A0A9D5ICB2-F1
#
_cell.length_a   1.000
_cell.length_b   1.000
_cell.length_c   1.000
_cell.angle_alpha   90.00
_cell.angle_beta   90.00
_cell.angle_gamma   90.00
#
_symmetry.space_group_name_H-M   'P 1'
#
loop_
_entity.id
_entity.type
_entity.pdbx_description
1 polymer ?
#
loop_
_entity_poly.entity_id
_entity_poly.type
_entity_poly.pdbx_seq_one_letter_code
_entity_poly.pdbx_strand_id
1 'polypeptide(L)'
;MLIDAPLREAWQLRRLVRRTARTYAKALGAELPEGLAIIAQRFVFDGRQVNGLLQAFEGDGKRRYVIQLALSIKGREVSNDELVAALRYQLAAALVDAIGKPVLNVALDLEGMAPARTGGSIVELRPQVPVASNGHDNDPFALSRVTDFAGGEAS
;
A
#
# COMPACT_ATOMS: atom_id res chain seq x y z
N MET A 1 -22.00 1.20 -12.73
CA MET A 1 -21.44 0.95 -11.38
C MET A 1 -22.46 1.35 -10.35
N LEU A 2 -22.83 0.45 -9.45
CA LEU A 2 -23.78 0.68 -8.37
C LEU A 2 -23.04 0.70 -7.03
N ILE A 3 -23.39 1.62 -6.13
CA ILE A 3 -22.88 1.63 -4.75
C ILE A 3 -24.04 1.84 -3.80
N ASP A 4 -24.19 0.91 -2.87
CA ASP A 4 -25.16 0.97 -1.78
C ASP A 4 -24.47 1.53 -0.51
N ALA A 5 -24.34 2.86 -0.47
CA ALA A 5 -23.74 3.63 0.62
C ALA A 5 -24.35 5.05 0.67
N PRO A 6 -24.23 5.78 1.80
CA PRO A 6 -24.60 7.20 1.88
C PRO A 6 -23.98 8.03 0.75
N LEU A 7 -24.69 9.06 0.26
CA LEU A 7 -24.37 9.76 -0.99
C LEU A 7 -22.91 10.26 -1.08
N ARG A 8 -22.37 10.81 0.01
CA ARG A 8 -20.99 11.34 0.08
C ARG A 8 -19.95 10.22 -0.01
N GLU A 9 -20.11 9.17 0.78
CA GLU A 9 -19.25 7.99 0.78
C GLU A 9 -19.33 7.26 -0.57
N ALA A 10 -20.53 7.13 -1.12
CA ALA A 10 -20.76 6.53 -2.42
C ALA A 10 -20.01 7.27 -3.54
N TRP A 11 -19.86 8.60 -3.47
CA TRP A 11 -19.08 9.33 -4.48
C TRP A 11 -17.58 9.03 -4.37
N GLN A 12 -17.05 9.01 -3.14
CA GLN A 12 -15.64 8.69 -2.90
C GLN A 12 -15.32 7.25 -3.32
N LEU A 13 -16.17 6.29 -2.95
CA LEU A 13 -16.04 4.89 -3.34
C LEU A 13 -16.15 4.73 -4.87
N ARG A 14 -17.07 5.43 -5.54
CA ARG A 14 -17.17 5.43 -7.02
C ARG A 14 -15.87 5.89 -7.64
N ARG A 15 -15.30 6.99 -7.12
CA ARG A 15 -14.03 7.53 -7.64
C ARG A 15 -12.87 6.56 -7.41
N LEU A 16 -12.78 5.97 -6.22
CA LEU A 16 -11.75 4.99 -5.85
C LEU A 16 -11.80 3.77 -6.78
N VAL A 17 -12.95 3.09 -6.85
CA VAL A 17 -13.13 1.89 -7.66
C VAL A 17 -12.88 2.17 -9.14
N ARG A 18 -13.45 3.26 -9.67
CA ARG A 18 -13.27 3.63 -11.08
C ARG A 18 -11.80 3.92 -11.40
N ARG A 19 -11.11 4.65 -10.51
CA ARG A 19 -9.68 4.94 -10.67
C ARG A 19 -8.87 3.65 -10.64
N THR A 20 -9.07 2.81 -9.63
CA THR A 20 -8.36 1.53 -9.48
C THR A 20 -8.56 0.64 -10.70
N ALA A 21 -9.80 0.46 -11.16
CA ALA A 21 -10.08 -0.40 -12.31
C ALA A 21 -9.39 0.10 -13.59
N ARG A 22 -9.48 1.41 -13.86
CA ARG A 22 -8.82 2.03 -15.02
C ARG A 22 -7.30 1.97 -14.94
N THR A 23 -6.72 2.28 -13.78
CA THR A 23 -5.27 2.21 -13.57
C THR A 23 -4.78 0.79 -13.72
N TYR A 24 -5.51 -0.20 -13.21
CA TYR A 24 -5.15 -1.61 -13.32
C TYR A 24 -5.15 -2.08 -14.78
N ALA A 25 -6.24 -1.84 -15.52
CA ALA A 25 -6.32 -2.21 -16.93
C ALA A 25 -5.21 -1.52 -17.77
N LYS A 26 -5.01 -0.20 -17.54
CA LYS A 26 -3.96 0.57 -18.22
C LYS A 26 -2.55 0.02 -17.92
N ALA A 27 -2.28 -0.40 -16.68
CA ALA A 27 -1.00 -0.99 -16.30
C ALA A 27 -0.73 -2.32 -17.02
N LEU A 28 -1.78 -3.03 -17.39
CA LEU A 28 -1.71 -4.28 -18.17
C LEU A 28 -1.73 -4.04 -19.68
N GLY A 29 -1.74 -2.79 -20.14
CA GLY A 29 -1.86 -2.45 -21.56
C GLY A 29 -3.19 -2.88 -22.18
N ALA A 30 -4.22 -3.07 -21.36
CA ALA A 30 -5.53 -3.56 -21.78
C ALA A 30 -6.64 -2.53 -21.51
N GLU A 31 -7.78 -2.73 -22.16
CA GLU A 31 -9.02 -2.03 -21.81
C GLU A 31 -9.84 -2.86 -20.81
N LEU A 32 -10.78 -2.21 -20.14
CA LEU A 32 -11.74 -2.94 -19.32
C LEU A 32 -12.69 -3.74 -20.23
N PRO A 33 -13.06 -4.99 -19.87
CA PRO A 33 -13.97 -5.79 -20.68
C PRO A 33 -15.28 -5.05 -20.98
N GLU A 34 -15.75 -5.14 -22.23
CA GLU A 34 -17.06 -4.62 -22.62
C GLU A 34 -18.15 -5.30 -21.75
N GLY A 35 -19.11 -4.53 -21.26
CA GLY A 35 -20.17 -5.08 -20.39
C GLY A 35 -19.74 -5.43 -18.96
N LEU A 36 -18.56 -4.99 -18.50
CA LEU A 36 -18.17 -5.07 -17.08
C LEU A 36 -19.04 -4.14 -16.21
N ALA A 37 -19.74 -4.72 -15.24
CA ALA A 37 -20.42 -4.02 -14.16
C ALA A 37 -19.69 -4.25 -12.83
N ILE A 38 -19.50 -3.18 -12.04
CA ILE A 38 -19.00 -3.25 -10.67
C ILE A 38 -20.11 -2.75 -9.72
N ILE A 39 -20.39 -3.53 -8.69
CA ILE A 39 -21.42 -3.28 -7.69
C ILE A 39 -20.74 -3.35 -6.31
N ALA A 40 -20.76 -2.26 -5.57
CA ALA A 40 -20.34 -2.25 -4.17
C ALA A 40 -21.59 -2.21 -3.29
N GLN A 41 -21.74 -3.16 -2.37
CA GLN A 41 -22.93 -3.29 -1.53
C GLN A 41 -22.57 -3.74 -0.14
N ARG A 42 -23.49 -3.60 0.81
CA ARG A 42 -23.21 -3.85 2.23
C ARG A 42 -22.62 -5.24 2.47
N PHE A 43 -23.21 -6.27 1.86
CA PHE A 43 -22.78 -7.66 2.02
C PHE A 43 -22.84 -8.40 0.68
N VAL A 44 -21.91 -9.33 0.46
CA VAL A 44 -21.90 -10.23 -0.70
C VAL A 44 -21.77 -11.67 -0.19
N PHE A 45 -22.55 -12.58 -0.77
CA PHE A 45 -22.62 -13.98 -0.36
C PHE A 45 -22.38 -14.92 -1.54
N ASP A 46 -21.60 -15.98 -1.29
CA ASP A 46 -21.44 -17.15 -2.16
C ASP A 46 -21.22 -18.38 -1.27
N GLY A 47 -22.32 -18.93 -0.73
CA GLY A 47 -22.33 -19.92 0.36
C GLY A 47 -21.85 -19.41 1.72
N ARG A 48 -21.02 -18.36 1.74
CA ARG A 48 -20.53 -17.60 2.90
C ARG A 48 -20.34 -16.13 2.51
N GLN A 49 -20.13 -15.27 3.50
CA GLN A 49 -19.78 -13.88 3.23
C GLN A 49 -18.38 -13.77 2.61
N VAL A 50 -18.25 -13.00 1.54
CA VAL A 50 -17.01 -12.82 0.77
C VAL A 50 -16.70 -11.35 0.51
N ASN A 51 -15.42 -11.01 0.32
CA ASN A 51 -14.97 -9.64 0.07
C ASN A 51 -15.32 -9.17 -1.35
N GLY A 52 -15.38 -10.10 -2.29
CA GLY A 52 -15.86 -9.84 -3.63
C GLY A 52 -16.17 -11.12 -4.38
N LEU A 53 -17.01 -10.99 -5.39
CA LEU A 53 -17.51 -12.09 -6.21
C LEU A 53 -17.51 -11.64 -7.67
N LEU A 54 -16.82 -12.39 -8.53
CA LEU A 54 -16.90 -12.23 -9.98
C LEU A 54 -17.90 -13.25 -10.52
N GLN A 55 -18.82 -12.77 -11.36
CA GLN A 55 -19.72 -13.60 -12.14
C GLN A 55 -19.55 -13.27 -13.62
N ALA A 56 -19.34 -14.29 -14.43
CA ALA A 56 -19.32 -14.18 -15.88
C ALA A 56 -20.66 -14.68 -16.43
N PHE A 57 -21.21 -13.93 -17.37
CA PHE A 57 -22.43 -14.26 -18.08
C PHE A 57 -22.13 -14.26 -19.57
N GLU A 58 -22.75 -15.17 -20.30
CA GLU A 58 -22.70 -15.20 -21.75
C GLU A 58 -24.10 -14.94 -22.30
N GLY A 59 -24.21 -13.98 -23.21
CA GLY A 59 -25.46 -13.62 -23.86
C GLY A 59 -25.18 -12.90 -25.17
N ASP A 60 -25.93 -13.25 -26.22
CA ASP A 60 -25.77 -12.71 -27.58
C ASP A 60 -24.34 -12.87 -28.14
N GLY A 61 -23.67 -13.98 -27.80
CA GLY A 61 -22.27 -14.24 -28.19
C GLY A 61 -21.24 -13.30 -27.55
N LYS A 62 -21.64 -12.48 -26.57
CA LYS A 62 -20.75 -11.60 -25.81
C LYS A 62 -20.67 -12.05 -24.36
N ARG A 63 -19.44 -12.03 -23.81
CA ARG A 63 -19.24 -12.17 -22.36
C ARG A 63 -19.48 -10.85 -21.65
N ARG A 64 -20.18 -10.91 -20.51
CA ARG A 64 -20.43 -9.80 -19.60
C ARG A 64 -19.99 -10.21 -18.21
N TYR A 65 -19.42 -9.28 -17.45
CA TYR A 65 -18.86 -9.57 -16.14
C TYR A 65 -19.52 -8.70 -15.08
N VAL A 66 -19.83 -9.29 -13.93
CA VAL A 66 -20.31 -8.57 -12.75
C VAL A 66 -19.35 -8.82 -11.61
N ILE A 67 -18.71 -7.76 -11.11
CA ILE A 67 -17.90 -7.78 -9.90
C ILE A 67 -18.74 -7.18 -8.77
N GLN A 68 -19.06 -7.99 -7.78
CA GLN A 68 -19.67 -7.55 -6.53
C GLN A 68 -18.57 -7.36 -5.48
N LEU A 69 -18.63 -6.27 -4.71
CA LEU A 69 -17.70 -5.95 -3.62
C LEU A 69 -18.51 -5.74 -2.34
N ALA A 70 -18.07 -6.36 -1.24
CA ALA A 70 -18.67 -6.17 0.06
C ALA A 70 -18.06 -4.93 0.74
N LEU A 71 -18.93 -4.08 1.31
CA LEU A 71 -18.53 -2.96 2.16
C LEU A 71 -18.39 -3.37 3.63
N SER A 72 -18.97 -4.51 4.02
CA SER A 72 -18.82 -5.07 5.35
C SER A 72 -18.73 -6.60 5.33
N ILE A 73 -17.91 -7.15 6.23
CA ILE A 73 -17.61 -8.57 6.35
C ILE A 73 -17.57 -8.96 7.82
N LYS A 74 -18.39 -9.96 8.20
CA LYS A 74 -18.50 -10.47 9.57
C LYS A 74 -18.73 -9.33 10.59
N GLY A 75 -19.54 -8.34 10.23
CA GLY A 75 -19.86 -7.18 11.06
C GLY A 75 -18.80 -6.06 11.08
N ARG A 76 -17.65 -6.24 10.44
CA ARG A 76 -16.61 -5.21 10.29
C ARG A 76 -16.76 -4.48 8.97
N GLU A 77 -16.47 -3.18 8.93
CA GLU A 77 -16.34 -2.43 7.68
C GLU A 77 -15.07 -2.83 6.92
N VAL A 78 -15.19 -2.96 5.61
CA VAL A 78 -14.06 -3.26 4.71
C VAL A 78 -13.33 -1.96 4.43
N SER A 79 -12.04 -1.93 4.73
CA SER A 79 -11.22 -0.74 4.45
C SER A 79 -11.06 -0.50 2.95
N ASN A 80 -10.69 0.73 2.57
CA ASN A 80 -10.41 1.07 1.18
C ASN A 80 -9.32 0.18 0.56
N ASP A 81 -8.30 -0.19 1.33
CA ASP A 81 -7.20 -1.04 0.86
C ASP A 81 -7.67 -2.48 0.60
N GLU A 82 -8.49 -3.03 1.50
CA GLU A 82 -9.10 -4.35 1.31
C GLU A 82 -10.06 -4.36 0.12
N LEU A 83 -10.82 -3.28 -0.08
CA LEU A 83 -11.72 -3.14 -1.22
C LEU A 83 -10.95 -3.03 -2.54
N VAL A 84 -9.84 -2.29 -2.55
CA VAL A 84 -8.92 -2.21 -3.70
C VAL A 84 -8.26 -3.55 -3.99
N ALA A 85 -7.81 -4.28 -2.97
CA ALA A 85 -7.22 -5.61 -3.11
C ALA A 85 -8.23 -6.59 -3.70
N ALA A 86 -9.45 -6.65 -3.15
CA ALA A 86 -10.53 -7.48 -3.67
C ALA A 86 -10.87 -7.12 -5.12
N LEU A 87 -11.00 -5.83 -5.43
CA LEU A 87 -11.28 -5.38 -6.80
C LEU A 87 -10.18 -5.80 -7.78
N ARG A 88 -8.90 -5.62 -7.42
CA ARG A 88 -7.78 -6.03 -8.28
C ARG A 88 -7.79 -7.53 -8.53
N TYR A 89 -8.03 -8.33 -7.49
CA TYR A 89 -8.13 -9.78 -7.60
C TYR A 89 -9.23 -10.21 -8.58
N GLN A 90 -10.43 -9.64 -8.46
CA GLN A 90 -11.55 -9.95 -9.36
C GLN A 90 -11.32 -9.42 -10.79
N LEU A 91 -10.71 -8.24 -10.95
CA LEU A 91 -10.34 -7.69 -12.26
C LEU A 91 -9.28 -8.54 -12.95
N ALA A 92 -8.31 -9.08 -12.22
CA ALA A 92 -7.31 -9.99 -12.76
C ALA A 92 -7.99 -11.21 -13.39
N ALA A 93 -8.93 -11.84 -12.67
CA ALA A 93 -9.68 -12.97 -13.20
C ALA A 93 -10.52 -12.60 -14.43
N ALA A 94 -11.24 -11.47 -14.40
CA ALA A 94 -12.05 -11.02 -15.54
C ALA A 94 -11.20 -10.69 -16.77
N LEU A 95 -10.02 -10.09 -16.59
CA LEU A 95 -9.11 -9.81 -17.69
C LEU A 95 -8.47 -11.09 -18.22
N VAL A 96 -8.05 -12.02 -17.37
CA VAL A 96 -7.55 -13.32 -17.83
C VAL A 96 -8.56 -14.03 -18.74
N ASP A 97 -9.83 -13.94 -18.38
CA ASP A 97 -10.91 -14.53 -19.16
C ASP A 97 -11.18 -13.77 -20.47
N ALA A 98 -11.04 -12.44 -20.49
CA ALA A 98 -11.35 -11.59 -21.63
C ALA A 98 -10.20 -11.42 -22.65
N ILE A 99 -8.96 -11.30 -22.18
CA ILE A 99 -7.78 -11.00 -23.01
C ILE A 99 -6.77 -12.16 -23.08
N GLY A 100 -6.91 -13.17 -22.21
CA GLY A 100 -6.06 -14.35 -22.16
C GLY A 100 -5.17 -14.43 -20.93
N LYS A 101 -4.55 -15.60 -20.74
CA LYS A 101 -3.74 -15.93 -19.56
C LYS A 101 -2.41 -15.18 -19.54
N PRO A 102 -1.90 -14.80 -18.36
CA PRO A 102 -0.60 -14.15 -18.24
C PRO A 102 0.52 -15.11 -18.69
N VAL A 103 1.54 -14.57 -19.35
CA VAL A 103 2.72 -15.34 -19.80
C VAL A 103 3.63 -15.72 -18.62
N LEU A 104 3.67 -14.90 -17.57
CA LEU A 104 4.43 -15.13 -16.34
C LEU A 104 3.58 -14.76 -15.13
N ASN A 105 3.59 -15.62 -14.11
CA ASN A 105 2.97 -15.37 -12.83
C ASN A 105 3.95 -15.75 -11.72
N VAL A 106 4.21 -14.83 -10.79
CA VAL A 106 5.10 -15.06 -9.65
C VAL A 106 4.28 -14.98 -8.38
N ALA A 107 4.10 -16.12 -7.71
CA ALA A 107 3.43 -16.17 -6.43
C ALA A 107 4.35 -15.62 -5.34
N LEU A 108 3.86 -14.62 -4.59
CA LEU A 108 4.48 -14.17 -3.35
C LEU A 108 3.69 -14.78 -2.20
N ASP A 109 4.29 -15.76 -1.53
CA ASP A 109 3.78 -16.28 -0.28
C ASP A 109 4.29 -15.40 0.87
N LEU A 110 3.39 -14.64 1.47
CA LEU A 110 3.69 -13.78 2.61
C LEU A 110 3.54 -14.51 3.95
N GLU A 111 2.93 -15.69 3.97
CA GLU A 111 2.77 -16.52 5.18
C GLU A 111 4.02 -17.39 5.43
N GLY A 112 4.82 -17.65 4.39
CA GLY A 112 6.09 -18.37 4.45
C GLY A 112 7.33 -17.53 4.80
N MET A 113 7.22 -16.20 4.91
CA MET A 113 8.34 -15.37 5.38
C MET A 113 8.49 -15.55 6.90
N ALA A 114 9.28 -16.55 7.31
CA ALA A 114 9.85 -16.55 8.65
C ALA A 114 10.45 -15.16 8.90
N PRO A 115 10.21 -14.52 10.06
CA PRO A 115 10.80 -13.23 10.35
C PRO A 115 12.28 -13.35 10.07
N ALA A 116 12.79 -12.50 9.17
CA ALA A 116 14.21 -12.43 8.91
C ALA A 116 14.87 -12.34 10.29
N ARG A 117 15.61 -13.38 10.68
CA ARG A 117 16.37 -13.35 11.91
C ARG A 117 17.30 -12.17 11.74
N THR A 118 16.95 -11.04 12.34
CA THR A 118 17.85 -9.94 12.64
C THR A 118 18.82 -10.44 13.71
N GLY A 119 19.59 -11.48 13.35
CA GLY A 119 20.81 -11.91 14.00
C GLY A 119 22.00 -11.20 13.37
N GLY A 120 21.85 -9.89 13.12
CA GLY A 120 22.98 -9.00 12.91
C GLY A 120 23.29 -8.38 14.25
N SER A 121 24.35 -8.86 14.90
CA SER A 121 24.92 -8.22 16.09
C SER A 121 25.08 -6.73 15.80
N ILE A 122 24.36 -5.89 16.55
CA ILE A 122 24.68 -4.47 16.66
C ILE A 122 26.02 -4.46 17.39
N VAL A 123 27.11 -4.35 16.64
CA VAL A 123 28.43 -4.05 17.20
C VAL A 123 28.31 -2.65 17.78
N GLU A 124 28.23 -2.54 19.11
CA GLU A 124 28.50 -1.28 19.79
C GLU A 124 29.91 -0.84 19.37
N LEU A 125 29.98 0.31 18.70
CA LEU A 125 31.24 0.99 18.43
C LEU A 125 31.84 1.35 19.79
N ARG A 126 32.79 0.52 20.27
CA ARG A 126 33.63 0.87 21.42
C ARG A 126 34.26 2.23 21.14
N PRO A 127 34.12 3.22 22.04
CA PRO A 127 34.89 4.45 21.95
C PRO A 127 36.37 4.09 21.92
N GLN A 128 37.08 4.49 20.87
CA GLN A 128 38.53 4.34 20.84
C GLN A 128 39.11 5.27 21.91
N VAL A 129 39.81 4.66 22.88
CA VAL A 129 40.64 5.40 23.82
C VAL A 129 41.80 6.02 23.02
N PRO A 130 41.97 7.35 23.01
CA PRO A 130 43.14 7.94 22.40
C PRO A 130 44.37 7.55 23.22
N VAL A 131 45.32 6.88 22.58
CA VAL A 131 46.65 6.63 23.12
C VAL A 131 47.36 7.99 23.17
N ALA A 132 47.39 8.63 24.34
CA ALA A 132 48.25 9.77 24.60
C ALA A 132 49.53 9.27 25.28
N SER A 133 50.63 9.40 24.53
CA SER A 133 52.01 9.14 24.92
C SER A 133 52.37 9.82 26.24
N ASN A 134 53.02 9.06 27.12
CA ASN A 134 53.69 9.60 28.31
C ASN A 134 54.83 10.55 27.90
N GLY A 135 54.92 11.70 28.58
CA GLY A 135 56.20 12.26 29.00
C GLY A 135 56.64 13.61 28.43
N HIS A 136 56.65 14.61 29.32
CA HIS A 136 57.52 15.80 29.38
C HIS A 136 57.16 17.05 28.55
N ASP A 137 56.37 17.91 29.21
CA ASP A 137 56.74 19.27 29.69
C ASP A 137 57.45 20.25 28.73
N ASN A 138 56.72 21.28 28.33
CA ASN A 138 57.10 22.70 28.46
C ASN A 138 55.98 23.57 27.86
N ASP A 139 55.18 24.24 28.70
CA ASP A 139 55.24 25.69 28.87
C ASP A 139 54.04 26.18 29.70
N PRO A 140 54.23 26.65 30.95
CA PRO A 140 53.18 27.24 31.76
C PRO A 140 53.09 28.74 31.45
N PHE A 141 51.86 29.25 31.25
CA PHE A 141 51.51 30.69 31.14
C PHE A 141 51.47 31.36 29.75
N ALA A 142 50.57 30.90 28.87
CA ALA A 142 50.02 31.78 27.82
C ALA A 142 48.49 31.65 27.70
N LEU A 143 47.78 32.12 28.73
CA LEU A 143 46.38 32.52 28.61
C LEU A 143 46.31 33.87 27.89
N SER A 144 46.07 33.86 26.58
CA SER A 144 45.69 35.08 25.85
C SER A 144 44.19 35.11 25.60
N ARG A 145 43.55 36.01 26.37
CA ARG A 145 42.23 36.61 26.17
C ARG A 145 42.12 37.31 24.80
N VAL A 146 40.91 37.81 24.56
CA VAL A 146 40.43 38.72 23.49
C VAL A 146 39.69 37.90 22.43
N THR A 147 38.36 37.98 22.37
CA THR A 147 37.70 39.13 21.74
C THR A 147 36.52 39.73 22.50
N ASP A 148 36.56 41.06 22.53
CA ASP A 148 35.52 42.01 22.91
C ASP A 148 34.26 41.86 22.06
N PHE A 149 33.10 42.04 22.70
CA PHE A 149 31.92 42.60 22.03
C PHE A 149 31.30 43.63 22.99
N ALA A 150 31.33 44.90 22.55
CA ALA A 150 30.84 46.05 23.29
C ALA A 150 29.54 46.59 22.68
N GLY A 151 28.69 47.14 23.56
CA GLY A 151 27.55 48.01 23.24
C GLY A 151 26.21 47.33 23.51
N GLY A 152 25.33 47.84 24.36
CA GLY A 152 25.25 49.10 25.09
C GLY A 152 23.83 49.22 25.68
N GLU A 153 23.72 49.77 26.88
CA GLU A 153 22.51 49.84 27.71
C GLU A 153 21.46 50.88 27.27
N ALA A 154 20.24 50.68 27.81
CA ALA A 154 19.29 51.65 28.38
C ALA A 154 18.61 52.65 27.41
N SER A 155 17.32 53.02 27.57
CA SER A 155 16.33 52.92 28.66
C SER A 155 14.93 52.70 28.07
#